data_AF-A0A5Q4ELR5-F1
#
_entry.id   AF-A0A5Q4ELR5-F1
#
_cell.length_a   1.000
_cell.length_b   1.000
_cell.length_c   1.000
_cell.angle_alpha   90.00
_cell.angle_beta   90.00
_cell.angle_gamma   90.00
#
_symmetry.space_group_name_H-M   'P 1'
#
loop_
_entity.id
_entity.type
_entity.pdbx_description
1 polymer ?
#
loop_
_entity_poly.entity_id
_entity_poly.type
_entity_poly.pdbx_seq_one_letter_code
_entity_poly.pdbx_strand_id
1 'polypeptide(L)'
;DLVFSVIPDDYGQFIARGSIPLHGSGKVKTGNRVNIRLSNYPYQEFGVLQGEIIHVAAIPSGEHFPVQIRLYNQLQTSYYTDLGHHVMLEGIAQIITEDISLFNRMINPLRSLRRNR
;
A
#
# COMPACT_ATOMS: atom_id res chain seq x y z
N ASP A 1 24.58 23.30 -13.39
CA ASP A 1 23.34 23.59 -14.14
C ASP A 1 22.75 22.34 -14.75
N LEU A 2 21.45 22.16 -14.58
CA LEU A 2 20.68 21.11 -15.25
C LEU A 2 20.42 21.57 -16.69
N VAL A 3 21.12 20.99 -17.66
CA VAL A 3 21.09 21.48 -19.06
C VAL A 3 19.88 20.93 -19.82
N PHE A 4 19.44 19.70 -19.51
CA PHE A 4 18.17 19.12 -19.95
C PHE A 4 17.86 17.85 -19.13
N SER A 5 16.60 17.40 -19.16
CA SER A 5 16.14 16.13 -18.60
C SER A 5 15.42 15.35 -19.69
N VAL A 6 15.71 14.05 -19.82
CA VAL A 6 15.04 13.15 -20.76
C VAL A 6 14.08 12.27 -19.98
N ILE A 7 12.80 12.35 -20.31
CA ILE A 7 11.76 11.50 -19.75
C ILE A 7 11.39 10.48 -20.86
N PRO A 8 11.56 9.17 -20.63
CA PRO A 8 11.19 8.16 -21.62
C PRO A 8 9.67 8.10 -21.80
N ASP A 9 9.21 7.84 -23.03
CA ASP A 9 7.79 7.65 -23.33
C ASP A 9 7.20 6.39 -22.64
N ASP A 10 8.04 5.38 -22.41
CA ASP A 10 7.73 4.21 -21.58
C ASP A 10 8.31 4.42 -20.17
N TYR A 11 7.44 4.80 -19.23
CA TYR A 11 7.78 4.98 -17.83
C TYR A 11 8.06 3.65 -17.10
N GLY A 12 7.81 2.51 -17.76
CA GLY A 12 7.91 1.19 -17.16
C GLY A 12 6.96 1.04 -15.98
N GLN A 13 7.50 0.55 -14.86
CA GLN A 13 6.71 0.22 -13.68
C GLN A 13 6.74 1.33 -12.64
N PHE A 14 5.56 1.84 -12.27
CA PHE A 14 5.44 2.82 -11.19
C PHE A 14 5.70 2.19 -9.83
N ILE A 15 6.68 2.74 -9.12
CA ILE A 15 7.06 2.35 -7.76
C ILE A 15 6.75 3.49 -6.79
N ALA A 16 5.77 3.26 -5.92
CA ALA A 16 5.56 4.12 -4.76
C ALA A 16 6.59 3.78 -3.68
N ARG A 17 7.21 4.82 -3.10
CA ARG A 17 8.15 4.70 -2.00
C ARG A 17 7.51 5.25 -0.74
N GLY A 18 7.71 4.54 0.37
CA GLY A 18 7.15 4.96 1.64
C GLY A 18 7.94 4.40 2.81
N SER A 19 7.40 4.60 4.00
CA SER A 19 7.97 4.09 5.24
C SER A 19 6.86 3.50 6.11
N ILE A 20 7.18 2.43 6.85
CA ILE A 20 6.29 1.81 7.82
C ILE A 20 6.88 1.97 9.22
N PRO A 21 6.08 2.22 10.26
CA PRO A 21 6.59 2.34 11.62
C PRO A 21 7.14 1.00 12.12
N LEU A 22 8.08 1.05 13.06
CA LEU A 22 8.65 -0.14 13.70
C LEU A 22 7.56 -1.05 14.28
N HIS A 23 6.54 -0.45 14.91
CA HIS A 23 5.39 -1.17 15.44
C HIS A 23 4.53 -1.79 14.33
N GLY A 24 4.36 -3.12 14.38
CA GLY A 24 3.55 -3.86 13.41
C GLY A 24 4.26 -4.20 12.09
N SER A 25 5.49 -3.70 11.89
CA SER A 25 6.31 -3.98 10.70
C SER A 25 6.56 -5.47 10.46
N GLY A 26 6.70 -6.27 11.52
CA GLY A 26 6.93 -7.72 11.42
C GLY A 26 5.79 -8.52 10.75
N LYS A 27 4.62 -7.91 10.54
CA LYS A 27 3.49 -8.51 9.81
C LYS A 27 3.52 -8.21 8.32
N VAL A 28 4.28 -7.20 7.92
CA VAL A 28 4.40 -6.75 6.54
C VAL A 28 5.39 -7.65 5.81
N LYS A 29 4.96 -8.18 4.66
CA LYS A 29 5.74 -9.07 3.81
C LYS A 29 5.61 -8.64 2.35
N THR A 30 6.63 -8.96 1.56
CA THR A 30 6.54 -8.91 0.10
C THR A 30 5.32 -9.68 -0.39
N GLY A 31 4.61 -9.13 -1.39
CA GLY A 31 3.35 -9.65 -1.92
C GLY A 31 2.10 -9.20 -1.15
N ASN A 32 2.22 -8.53 0.00
CA ASN A 32 1.06 -7.93 0.64
C ASN A 32 0.44 -6.85 -0.25
N ARG A 33 -0.88 -6.91 -0.40
CA ARG A 33 -1.64 -5.89 -1.13
C ARG A 33 -1.61 -4.57 -0.37
N VAL A 34 -1.63 -3.47 -1.11
CA VAL A 34 -1.60 -2.11 -0.56
C VAL A 34 -2.63 -1.25 -1.26
N ASN A 35 -3.40 -0.51 -0.49
CA ASN A 35 -4.25 0.58 -0.97
C ASN A 35 -3.61 1.91 -0.54
N ILE A 36 -3.36 2.82 -1.47
CA ILE A 36 -2.74 4.13 -1.19
C ILE A 36 -3.82 5.20 -1.35
N ARG A 37 -4.14 5.88 -0.24
CA ARG A 37 -5.05 7.03 -0.23
C ARG A 37 -4.24 8.29 -0.45
N LEU A 38 -4.51 9.00 -1.52
CA LEU A 38 -3.78 10.20 -1.85
C LEU A 38 -4.31 11.41 -1.08
N SER A 39 -3.42 12.26 -0.60
CA SER A 39 -3.76 13.45 0.18
C SER A 39 -4.54 14.48 -0.65
N ASN A 40 -4.20 14.62 -1.93
CA ASN A 40 -4.80 15.58 -2.85
C ASN A 40 -5.98 15.03 -3.67
N TYR A 41 -6.31 13.75 -3.50
CA TYR A 41 -7.42 13.09 -4.20
C TYR A 41 -8.30 12.36 -3.19
N PRO A 42 -9.39 12.99 -2.72
CA PRO A 42 -10.31 12.38 -1.76
C PRO A 42 -10.79 11.01 -2.22
N TYR A 43 -10.50 9.98 -1.42
CA TYR A 43 -10.76 8.59 -1.82
C TYR A 43 -12.25 8.29 -1.99
N GLN A 44 -13.15 9.09 -1.40
CA GLN A 44 -14.59 8.96 -1.62
C GLN A 44 -15.00 9.27 -3.06
N GLU A 45 -14.28 10.16 -3.74
CA GLU A 45 -14.58 10.62 -5.09
C GLU A 45 -13.71 9.92 -6.14
N PHE A 46 -12.42 9.72 -5.83
CA PHE A 46 -11.43 9.25 -6.79
C PHE A 46 -10.96 7.81 -6.52
N GLY A 47 -11.36 7.19 -5.41
CA GLY A 47 -10.87 5.87 -5.03
C GLY A 47 -9.42 5.89 -4.51
N VAL A 48 -8.71 4.78 -4.67
CA VAL A 48 -7.33 4.60 -4.18
C VAL A 48 -6.41 4.08 -5.28
N LEU A 49 -5.11 4.31 -5.16
CA LEU A 49 -4.13 3.56 -5.95
C LEU A 49 -3.94 2.18 -5.31
N GLN A 50 -3.79 1.16 -6.14
CA GLN A 50 -3.64 -0.22 -5.68
C GLN A 50 -2.30 -0.79 -6.12
N GLY A 51 -1.67 -1.54 -5.22
CA GLY A 51 -0.38 -2.15 -5.48
C GLY A 51 -0.05 -3.28 -4.53
N GLU A 52 1.22 -3.67 -4.55
CA GLU A 52 1.80 -4.70 -3.69
C GLU A 52 3.18 -4.31 -3.18
N ILE A 53 3.52 -4.75 -1.97
CA ILE A 53 4.88 -4.62 -1.45
C ILE A 53 5.80 -5.50 -2.28
N ILE A 54 6.83 -4.90 -2.88
CA ILE A 54 7.88 -5.64 -3.60
C ILE A 54 9.18 -5.72 -2.79
N HIS A 55 9.39 -4.79 -1.86
CA HIS A 55 10.58 -4.74 -1.03
C HIS A 55 10.32 -4.03 0.30
N VAL A 56 10.87 -4.60 1.37
CA VAL A 56 10.95 -4.01 2.71
C VAL A 56 12.43 -3.98 3.09
N ALA A 57 12.95 -2.81 3.47
CA ALA A 57 14.35 -2.68 3.86
C ALA A 57 14.64 -3.50 5.13
N ALA A 58 15.80 -4.15 5.17
CA ALA A 58 16.23 -4.92 6.33
C ALA A 58 16.67 -4.04 7.52
N ILE A 59 17.10 -2.81 7.25
CA ILE A 59 17.61 -1.86 8.25
C ILE A 59 16.63 -0.69 8.34
N PRO A 60 16.17 -0.31 9.54
CA PRO A 60 15.31 0.84 9.72
C PRO A 60 16.09 2.15 9.53
N SER A 61 15.40 3.18 9.08
CA SER A 61 15.86 4.56 9.09
C SER A 61 15.14 5.31 10.20
N GLY A 62 15.80 5.47 11.35
CA GLY A 62 15.17 5.91 12.58
C GLY A 62 14.10 4.91 13.05
N GLU A 63 12.89 5.39 13.29
CA GLU A 63 11.76 4.57 13.78
C GLU A 63 10.93 3.91 12.66
N HIS A 64 11.42 3.91 11.41
CA HIS A 64 10.66 3.42 10.27
C HIS A 64 11.48 2.52 9.34
N PHE A 65 10.84 1.53 8.73
CA PHE A 65 11.41 0.75 7.64
C PHE A 65 11.00 1.33 6.29
N PRO A 66 11.95 1.67 5.41
CA PRO A 66 11.65 1.99 4.02
C PRO A 66 11.00 0.82 3.28
N VAL A 67 9.99 1.11 2.47
CA VAL A 67 9.28 0.12 1.65
C VAL A 67 9.11 0.61 0.21
N GLN A 68 9.05 -0.36 -0.71
CA GLN A 68 8.70 -0.11 -2.10
C GLN A 68 7.43 -0.88 -2.45
N ILE A 69 6.50 -0.17 -3.10
CA ILE A 69 5.21 -0.67 -3.52
C ILE A 69 5.13 -0.56 -5.03
N ARG A 70 4.89 -1.68 -5.70
CA ARG A 70 4.59 -1.72 -7.13
C ARG A 70 3.11 -1.44 -7.34
N LEU A 71 2.78 -0.46 -8.18
CA LEU A 71 1.39 -0.18 -8.54
C LEU A 71 0.91 -1.15 -9.63
N TYR A 72 -0.35 -1.60 -9.54
CA TYR A 72 -0.92 -2.55 -10.51
C TYR A 72 -1.27 -1.89 -11.84
N ASN A 73 -1.92 -0.73 -11.78
CA ASN A 73 -2.52 -0.05 -12.94
C ASN A 73 -1.89 1.33 -13.16
N GLN A 74 -0.57 1.43 -13.04
CA GLN A 74 0.15 2.71 -13.15
C GLN A 74 -0.40 3.74 -12.14
N LEU A 75 -0.80 4.93 -12.61
CA LEU A 75 -1.42 5.98 -11.80
C LEU A 75 -2.96 6.01 -11.92
N GLN A 76 -3.56 4.91 -12.37
CA GLN A 76 -5.02 4.76 -12.41
C GLN A 76 -5.55 4.31 -11.04
N THR A 77 -6.54 5.03 -10.54
CA THR A 77 -7.22 4.68 -9.27
C THR A 77 -8.19 3.52 -9.43
N SER A 78 -8.66 2.99 -8.31
CA SER A 78 -9.71 1.95 -8.26
C SER A 78 -11.03 2.38 -8.90
N TYR A 79 -11.25 3.69 -9.12
CA TYR A 79 -12.42 4.23 -9.80
C TYR A 79 -12.12 4.62 -11.26
N TYR A 80 -11.00 4.14 -11.80
CA TYR A 80 -10.58 4.34 -13.19
C TYR A 80 -10.22 5.79 -13.54
N THR A 81 -9.94 6.64 -12.54
CA THR A 81 -9.38 7.98 -12.76
C THR A 81 -7.89 7.90 -13.04
N ASP A 82 -7.45 8.49 -14.15
CA ASP A 82 -6.02 8.71 -14.43
C ASP A 82 -5.56 10.03 -13.79
N LEU A 83 -4.51 9.98 -12.98
CA LEU A 83 -4.00 11.11 -12.21
C LEU A 83 -2.93 11.91 -12.96
N GLY A 84 -2.43 11.40 -14.10
CA GLY A 84 -1.35 12.02 -14.86
C GLY A 84 0.01 12.04 -14.13
N HIS A 85 1.07 12.41 -14.86
CA HIS A 85 2.46 12.26 -14.39
C HIS A 85 3.10 13.54 -13.82
N HIS A 86 2.42 14.69 -13.94
CA HIS A 86 2.98 16.00 -13.58
C HIS A 86 2.71 16.42 -12.13
N VAL A 87 1.95 15.61 -11.38
CA VAL A 87 1.52 15.94 -10.02
C VAL A 87 2.35 15.14 -9.01
N MET A 88 2.80 15.80 -7.96
CA MET A 88 3.38 15.13 -6.80
C MET A 88 2.27 14.40 -6.05
N LEU A 89 2.34 13.06 -6.05
CA LEU A 89 1.37 12.20 -5.38
C LEU A 89 1.92 11.77 -4.02
N GLU A 90 1.38 12.35 -2.95
CA GLU A 90 1.63 11.93 -1.58
C GLU A 90 0.36 11.30 -0.99
N GLY A 91 0.53 10.35 -0.07
CA GLY A 91 -0.61 9.67 0.52
C GLY A 91 -0.25 8.71 1.65
N ILE A 92 -1.29 8.10 2.20
CA ILE A 92 -1.20 7.10 3.27
C ILE A 92 -1.42 5.71 2.67
N ALA A 93 -0.43 4.84 2.84
CA ALA A 93 -0.50 3.45 2.41
C ALA A 93 -1.15 2.56 3.50
N GLN A 94 -2.18 1.82 3.11
CA GLN A 94 -2.84 0.81 3.92
C GLN A 94 -2.44 -0.57 3.43
N ILE A 95 -1.64 -1.28 4.21
CA ILE A 95 -1.13 -2.61 3.88
C ILE A 95 -2.11 -3.67 4.40
N ILE A 96 -2.63 -4.49 3.49
CA ILE A 96 -3.51 -5.61 3.80
C ILE A 96 -2.62 -6.81 4.16
N THR A 97 -2.53 -7.09 5.47
CA THR A 97 -1.81 -8.26 6.00
C THR A 97 -2.78 -9.42 6.25
N GLU A 98 -2.26 -10.65 6.35
CA GLU A 98 -3.05 -11.84 6.73
C GLU A 98 -3.70 -11.69 8.12
N ASP A 99 -3.19 -10.78 8.94
CA ASP A 99 -3.67 -10.41 10.26
C ASP A 99 -4.94 -9.53 10.23
N ILE A 100 -5.88 -9.93 9.38
CA ILE A 100 -7.33 -9.70 9.51
C ILE A 100 -7.82 -10.42 10.79
N SER A 101 -7.20 -10.19 11.94
CA SER A 101 -7.41 -10.95 13.20
C SER A 101 -8.87 -10.95 13.70
N LEU A 102 -9.73 -10.13 13.11
CA LEU A 102 -11.18 -10.12 13.29
C LEU A 102 -11.90 -11.32 12.65
N PHE A 103 -11.45 -11.85 11.51
CA PHE A 103 -12.08 -13.04 10.93
C PHE A 103 -11.88 -14.27 11.84
N ASN A 104 -10.76 -14.35 12.55
CA ASN A 104 -10.53 -15.36 13.60
C ASN A 104 -11.29 -15.07 14.92
N ARG A 105 -11.44 -13.80 15.34
CA ARG A 105 -12.19 -13.45 16.57
C ARG A 105 -13.70 -13.67 16.45
N MET A 106 -14.30 -13.47 15.27
CA MET A 106 -15.74 -13.68 15.04
C MET A 106 -16.14 -15.17 15.00
N ILE A 107 -15.22 -16.10 14.70
CA ILE A 107 -15.50 -17.55 14.67
C ILE A 107 -15.36 -18.20 16.08
N ASN A 108 -14.59 -17.58 16.99
CA ASN A 108 -14.41 -18.09 18.35
C ASN A 108 -15.70 -18.28 19.18
N PRO A 109 -16.72 -17.39 19.17
CA PRO A 109 -17.93 -17.58 19.99
C PRO A 109 -18.82 -18.75 19.56
N LEU A 110 -18.68 -19.28 18.33
CA LEU A 110 -19.50 -20.42 17.88
C LEU A 110 -18.98 -21.78 18.39
N ARG A 111 -17.73 -21.86 18.87
CA ARG A 111 -17.14 -23.10 19.39
C ARG A 111 -17.59 -23.46 20.80
N SER A 112 -18.09 -22.51 21.60
CA SER A 112 -18.57 -22.78 22.96
C SER A 112 -19.97 -23.41 23.01
N LEU A 113 -20.72 -23.39 21.90
CA LEU A 113 -22.10 -23.93 21.84
C LEU A 113 -22.19 -25.42 21.47
N ARG A 114 -21.05 -26.10 21.25
CA ARG A 114 -21.02 -27.51 20.84
C ARG A 114 -20.38 -28.45 21.87
N ARG A 115 -20.46 -28.09 23.16
CA ARG A 115 -20.06 -28.96 24.29
C ARG A 115 -21.18 -29.26 25.29
N ASN A 116 -22.42 -28.85 25.03
CA ASN A 116 -23.58 -29.26 25.83
C ASN A 116 -24.70 -29.77 24.92
N ARG A 117 -24.53 -30.99 24.41
CA ARG A 117 -25.57 -31.99 24.16
C ARG A 117 -24.91 -33.34 23.95
#